data_AF-A0A086LXU1-F1
#
_entry.id   AF-A0A086LXU1-F1
#
_cell.length_a   1.000
_cell.length_b   1.000
_cell.length_c   1.000
_cell.angle_alpha   90.00
_cell.angle_beta   90.00
_cell.angle_gamma   90.00
#
_symmetry.space_group_name_H-M   'P 1'
#
loop_
_entity.id
_entity.type
_entity.pdbx_description
1 polymer ?
#
loop_
_entity_poly.entity_id
_entity_poly.type
_entity_poly.pdbx_seq_one_letter_code
_entity_poly.pdbx_strand_id
1 'polypeptide(L)'
;DLAAKEIAGKSALGQMLEQMAHVGETPSASVEARVWMSAFLENSENNRFVLSSSLLSVEYAKKVDRELGAAPAIVVFLDCPRDLLLSRGSQTNISGALPLEEKIDESLQQMTHIKDYYQRLGK
;
A
#
# COMPACT_ATOMS: atom_id res chain seq x y z
N ASP A 1 9.27 9.26 2.46
CA ASP A 1 8.82 8.83 1.14
C ASP A 1 9.97 8.08 0.47
N LEU A 2 9.85 6.75 0.34
CA LEU A 2 10.91 5.90 -0.20
C LEU A 2 11.07 6.08 -1.72
N ALA A 3 9.97 6.26 -2.45
CA ALA A 3 10.01 6.50 -3.89
C ALA A 3 10.69 7.84 -4.21
N ALA A 4 10.35 8.90 -3.47
CA ALA A 4 11.01 10.20 -3.63
C ALA A 4 12.52 10.14 -3.33
N LYS A 5 12.93 9.33 -2.34
CA LYS A 5 14.35 9.11 -2.03
C LYS A 5 15.08 8.45 -3.20
N GLU A 6 14.51 7.40 -3.78
CA GLU A 6 15.07 6.71 -4.95
C GLU A 6 15.21 7.66 -6.15
N ILE A 7 14.18 8.46 -6.44
CA ILE A 7 14.19 9.47 -7.51
C ILE A 7 15.30 10.51 -7.27
N ALA A 8 15.36 11.09 -6.06
CA ALA A 8 16.38 12.07 -5.70
C ALA A 8 17.81 11.50 -5.78
N GLY A 9 17.97 10.24 -5.42
CA GLY A 9 19.24 9.50 -5.54
C GLY A 9 19.63 9.14 -6.97
N LYS A 10 18.75 9.36 -7.96
CA LYS A 10 18.94 9.00 -9.37
C LYS A 10 19.32 7.53 -9.57
N SER A 11 18.87 6.66 -8.68
CA SER A 11 19.10 5.22 -8.81
C SER A 11 18.39 4.68 -10.07
N ALA A 12 18.76 3.49 -10.53
CA ALA A 12 18.04 2.85 -11.64
C ALA A 12 16.54 2.65 -11.32
N LEU A 13 16.22 2.41 -10.04
CA LEU A 13 14.83 2.31 -9.57
C LEU A 13 14.16 3.70 -9.55
N GLY A 14 14.87 4.72 -9.10
CA GLY A 14 14.42 6.12 -9.10
C GLY A 14 14.09 6.65 -10.49
N GLN A 15 14.94 6.38 -11.49
CA GLN A 15 14.69 6.78 -12.87
C GLN A 15 13.43 6.12 -13.44
N MET A 16 13.20 4.84 -13.11
CA MET A 16 11.97 4.13 -13.51
C MET A 16 10.73 4.72 -12.83
N LEU A 17 10.81 5.03 -11.53
CA LEU A 17 9.72 5.65 -10.78
C LEU A 17 9.39 7.06 -11.28
N GLU A 18 10.42 7.85 -11.64
CA GLU A 18 10.27 9.20 -12.19
C GLU A 18 9.54 9.17 -13.54
N GLN A 19 9.83 8.18 -14.39
CA GLN A 19 9.12 7.96 -15.65
C GLN A 19 7.65 7.59 -15.44
N MET A 20 7.37 6.65 -14.52
CA MET A 20 5.99 6.27 -14.17
C MET A 20 5.18 7.47 -13.65
N ALA A 21 5.80 8.28 -12.78
CA ALA A 21 5.18 9.47 -12.25
C ALA A 21 4.84 10.51 -13.34
N HIS A 22 5.73 10.69 -14.33
CA HIS A 22 5.48 11.61 -15.46
C HIS A 22 4.28 11.19 -16.33
N VAL A 23 4.02 9.90 -16.47
CA VAL A 23 2.89 9.37 -17.26
C VAL A 23 1.64 9.12 -16.41
N GLY A 24 1.69 9.38 -15.11
CA GLY A 24 0.57 9.14 -14.18
C GLY A 24 0.29 7.66 -13.91
N GLU A 25 1.27 6.78 -14.14
CA GLU A 25 1.15 5.35 -13.85
C GLU A 25 1.44 5.07 -12.38
N THR A 26 0.62 4.19 -11.79
CA THR A 26 0.87 3.69 -10.43
C THR A 26 1.88 2.54 -10.48
N PRO A 27 2.90 2.52 -9.61
CA PRO A 27 3.85 1.42 -9.55
C PRO A 27 3.16 0.07 -9.34
N SER A 28 3.66 -0.97 -10.02
CA SER A 28 3.20 -2.33 -9.75
C SER A 28 3.73 -2.85 -8.41
N ALA A 29 3.08 -3.87 -7.84
CA ALA A 29 3.53 -4.54 -6.61
C ALA A 29 5.02 -4.95 -6.63
N SER A 30 5.53 -5.40 -7.77
CA SER A 30 6.95 -5.78 -7.92
C SER A 30 7.88 -4.57 -7.81
N VAL A 31 7.45 -3.41 -8.32
CA VAL A 31 8.23 -2.17 -8.26
C VAL A 31 8.25 -1.65 -6.82
N GLU A 32 7.09 -1.63 -6.14
CA GLU A 32 7.02 -1.20 -4.73
C GLU A 32 7.80 -2.13 -3.81
N ALA A 33 7.71 -3.45 -4.01
CA ALA A 33 8.51 -4.41 -3.26
C ALA A 33 10.01 -4.16 -3.42
N ARG A 34 10.48 -3.82 -4.64
CA ARG A 34 11.89 -3.44 -4.87
C ARG A 34 12.27 -2.15 -4.13
N VAL A 35 11.38 -1.16 -4.05
CA VAL A 35 11.62 0.06 -3.27
C VAL A 35 11.75 -0.26 -1.78
N TRP A 36 10.89 -1.12 -1.25
CA TRP A 36 10.99 -1.56 0.14
C TRP A 36 12.25 -2.39 0.41
N MET A 37 12.60 -3.32 -0.47
CA MET A 37 13.83 -4.11 -0.35
C MET A 37 15.08 -3.23 -0.36
N SER A 38 15.13 -2.21 -1.23
CA SER A 38 16.21 -1.22 -1.23
C SER A 38 16.34 -0.56 0.15
N ALA A 39 15.22 -0.10 0.70
CA ALA A 39 15.18 0.51 2.04
C ALA A 39 15.58 -0.47 3.16
N PHE A 40 15.21 -1.75 3.05
CA PHE A 40 15.59 -2.78 4.02
C PHE A 40 17.10 -3.03 4.01
N LEU A 41 17.71 -3.08 2.82
CA LEU A 41 19.14 -3.30 2.65
C LEU A 41 19.97 -2.12 3.18
N GLU A 42 19.51 -0.89 2.97
CA GLU A 42 20.15 0.31 3.53
C GLU A 42 20.09 0.36 5.07
N ASN A 43 19.13 -0.34 5.67
CA ASN A 43 18.92 -0.40 7.12
C ASN A 43 19.15 -1.83 7.64
N SER A 44 20.22 -2.49 7.19
CA SER A 44 20.50 -3.89 7.49
C SER A 44 20.58 -4.24 8.98
N GLU A 45 20.88 -3.26 9.83
CA GLU A 45 20.88 -3.40 11.30
C GLU A 45 19.47 -3.58 11.89
N ASN A 46 18.42 -3.17 11.16
CA ASN A 46 17.03 -3.37 11.53
C ASN A 46 16.47 -4.61 10.86
N ASN A 47 16.00 -5.57 11.67
CA ASN A 47 15.43 -6.82 11.17
C ASN A 47 13.89 -6.82 11.12
N ARG A 48 13.25 -5.67 11.39
CA ARG A 48 11.79 -5.54 11.45
C ARG A 48 11.37 -4.24 10.79
N PHE A 49 10.35 -4.32 9.96
CA PHE A 49 9.81 -3.19 9.22
C PHE A 49 8.28 -3.20 9.33
N VAL A 50 7.70 -1.99 9.32
CA VAL A 50 6.26 -1.80 9.19
C VAL A 50 6.00 -1.29 7.79
N LEU A 51 5.14 -1.99 7.07
CA LEU A 51 4.70 -1.61 5.74
C LEU A 51 3.27 -1.07 5.80
N SER A 52 3.02 0.02 5.10
CA SER A 52 1.68 0.52 4.82
C SER A 52 1.56 0.75 3.32
N SER A 53 0.45 0.29 2.74
CA SER A 53 0.11 0.51 1.34
C SER A 53 -1.34 0.97 1.23
N SER A 54 -1.60 1.86 0.29
CA SER A 54 -2.95 2.31 -0.07
C SER A 54 -3.61 1.40 -1.11
N LEU A 55 -2.89 0.44 -1.68
CA LEU A 55 -3.40 -0.49 -2.68
C LEU A 55 -4.10 -1.66 -2.01
N LEU A 56 -5.40 -1.79 -2.30
CA LEU A 56 -6.29 -2.74 -1.65
C LEU A 56 -6.77 -3.79 -2.66
N SER A 57 -6.00 -4.86 -2.82
CA SER A 57 -6.50 -6.11 -3.40
C SER A 57 -5.74 -7.33 -2.86
N VAL A 58 -6.41 -8.49 -2.87
CA VAL A 58 -5.80 -9.75 -2.44
C VAL A 58 -4.69 -10.17 -3.39
N GLU A 59 -4.85 -9.94 -4.70
CA GLU A 59 -3.85 -10.22 -5.72
C GLU A 59 -2.58 -9.40 -5.50
N TYR A 60 -2.74 -8.12 -5.17
CA TYR A 60 -1.63 -7.24 -4.83
C TYR A 60 -0.90 -7.72 -3.58
N ALA A 61 -1.62 -8.00 -2.49
CA ALA A 61 -1.05 -8.53 -1.25
C ALA A 61 -0.25 -9.83 -1.48
N LYS A 62 -0.84 -10.81 -2.18
CA LYS A 62 -0.16 -12.06 -2.56
C LYS A 62 1.11 -11.82 -3.36
N LYS A 63 1.09 -10.85 -4.27
CA LYS A 63 2.23 -10.53 -5.12
C LYS A 63 3.33 -9.87 -4.29
N VAL A 64 3.00 -8.92 -3.44
CA VAL A 64 3.95 -8.32 -2.48
C VAL A 64 4.61 -9.38 -1.62
N ASP A 65 3.83 -10.25 -0.97
CA ASP A 65 4.38 -11.31 -0.10
C ASP A 65 5.36 -12.22 -0.85
N ARG A 66 5.06 -12.52 -2.12
CA ARG A 66 5.95 -13.30 -2.98
C ARG A 66 7.24 -12.56 -3.31
N GLU A 67 7.16 -11.28 -3.67
CA GLU A 67 8.32 -10.46 -4.04
C GLU A 67 9.23 -10.19 -2.82
N LEU A 68 8.64 -10.04 -1.63
CA LEU A 68 9.38 -9.95 -0.36
C LEU A 68 9.86 -11.31 0.16
N GLY A 69 9.41 -12.42 -0.45
CA GLY A 69 9.82 -13.78 -0.12
C GLY A 69 9.14 -14.41 1.11
N ALA A 70 8.25 -13.69 1.79
CA ALA A 70 7.47 -14.19 2.92
C ALA A 70 6.22 -13.35 3.16
N ALA A 71 5.19 -13.99 3.73
CA ALA A 71 4.06 -13.28 4.31
C ALA A 71 4.49 -12.52 5.59
N PRO A 72 3.87 -11.38 5.93
CA PRO A 72 4.18 -10.61 7.12
C PRO A 72 4.13 -11.45 8.40
N ALA A 73 4.91 -11.07 9.40
CA ALA A 73 4.87 -11.74 10.70
C ALA A 73 3.56 -11.45 11.44
N ILE A 74 3.07 -10.22 11.33
CA ILE A 74 1.84 -9.71 11.97
C ILE A 74 1.16 -8.82 10.94
N VAL A 75 -0.17 -8.91 10.83
CA VAL A 75 -0.97 -7.95 10.07
C VAL A 75 -1.91 -7.20 11.02
N VAL A 76 -1.90 -5.87 10.93
CA VAL A 76 -2.76 -5.01 11.76
C VAL A 76 -3.87 -4.44 10.88
N PHE A 77 -5.10 -4.86 11.14
CA PHE A 77 -6.29 -4.27 10.52
C PHE A 77 -6.87 -3.21 11.45
N LEU A 78 -6.99 -1.99 10.94
CA LEU A 78 -7.69 -0.91 11.62
C LEU A 78 -9.16 -0.98 11.25
N ASP A 79 -9.95 -1.62 12.11
CA ASP A 79 -11.41 -1.66 11.95
C ASP A 79 -11.99 -0.27 12.28
N CYS A 80 -12.56 0.38 11.26
CA CYS A 80 -13.10 1.71 11.38
C CYS A 80 -14.53 1.70 10.82
N PRO A 81 -15.55 2.00 11.65
CA PRO A 81 -16.94 2.00 11.20
C PRO A 81 -17.15 2.94 10.01
N ARG A 82 -17.97 2.50 9.04
CA ARG A 82 -18.33 3.27 7.83
C ARG A 82 -18.76 4.70 8.17
N ASP A 83 -19.67 4.86 9.13
CA ASP A 83 -20.20 6.16 9.53
C ASP A 83 -19.10 7.10 10.04
N LEU A 84 -18.10 6.54 10.72
CA LEU A 84 -16.95 7.31 11.21
C LEU A 84 -16.04 7.72 10.04
N LEU A 85 -15.81 6.84 9.07
CA LEU A 85 -15.06 7.17 7.84
C LEU A 85 -15.76 8.27 7.04
N LEU A 86 -17.08 8.20 6.89
CA LEU A 86 -17.89 9.22 6.21
C LEU A 86 -17.88 10.56 6.93
N SER A 87 -18.02 10.55 8.26
CA SER A 87 -17.97 11.77 9.07
C SER A 87 -16.62 12.47 8.96
N ARG A 88 -15.52 11.72 8.82
CA ARG A 88 -14.17 12.28 8.61
C ARG A 88 -13.98 12.77 7.17
N GLY A 89 -14.39 11.99 6.18
CA GLY A 89 -14.21 12.34 4.77
C GLY A 89 -15.09 13.51 4.31
N SER A 90 -16.21 13.77 4.97
CA SER A 90 -17.07 14.94 4.70
C SER A 90 -16.49 16.26 5.25
N GLN A 91 -15.61 16.21 6.26
CA GLN A 91 -14.90 17.40 6.76
C GLN A 91 -13.80 17.87 5.81
N THR A 92 -13.32 16.99 4.94
CA THR A 92 -12.46 17.35 3.81
C THR A 92 -13.34 17.80 2.64
N ASN A 93 -13.41 19.10 2.36
CA ASN A 93 -14.15 19.71 1.23
C ASN A 93 -13.67 19.16 -0.13
N ILE A 94 -14.13 17.97 -0.53
CA ILE A 94 -13.88 17.40 -1.86
C ILE A 94 -15.18 17.60 -2.66
N SER A 95 -15.24 18.71 -3.41
CA SER A 95 -16.36 19.04 -4.29
C SER A 95 -16.53 18.00 -5.40
N GLY A 96 -17.69 17.33 -5.44
CA GLY A 96 -18.07 16.39 -6.51
C GLY A 96 -18.73 15.13 -5.97
N ALA A 97 -19.90 15.26 -5.35
CA ALA A 97 -20.61 14.20 -4.61
C ALA A 97 -21.21 13.10 -5.52
N LEU A 98 -20.31 12.35 -6.16
CA LEU A 98 -20.15 10.90 -6.16
C LEU A 98 -18.64 10.69 -6.44
N PRO A 99 -17.87 9.85 -5.69
CA PRO A 99 -18.34 8.68 -4.95
C PRO A 99 -17.51 8.45 -3.65
N LEU A 100 -17.48 9.39 -2.69
CA LEU A 100 -16.75 9.13 -1.43
C LEU A 100 -17.34 7.92 -0.68
N GLU A 101 -18.67 7.81 -0.69
CA GLU A 101 -19.38 6.67 -0.13
C GLU A 101 -19.01 5.36 -0.85
N GLU A 102 -19.12 5.32 -2.18
CA GLU A 102 -18.81 4.10 -2.94
C GLU A 102 -17.33 3.73 -2.80
N LYS A 103 -16.40 4.70 -2.77
CA LYS A 103 -14.98 4.45 -2.49
C LYS A 103 -14.74 3.87 -1.10
N ILE A 104 -15.46 4.35 -0.09
CA ILE A 104 -15.40 3.79 1.26
C ILE A 104 -15.94 2.37 1.25
N ASP A 105 -17.07 2.13 0.60
CA ASP A 105 -17.70 0.81 0.53
C ASP A 105 -16.83 -0.20 -0.22
N GLU A 106 -16.26 0.18 -1.36
CA GLU A 106 -15.28 -0.60 -2.11
C GLU A 106 -14.03 -0.89 -1.27
N SER A 107 -13.49 0.12 -0.58
CA SER A 107 -12.31 -0.02 0.28
C SER A 107 -12.58 -0.98 1.44
N LEU A 108 -13.73 -0.87 2.12
CA LEU A 108 -14.15 -1.76 3.20
C LEU A 108 -14.34 -3.20 2.70
N GLN A 109 -14.92 -3.37 1.51
CA GLN A 109 -15.08 -4.69 0.89
C GLN A 109 -13.71 -5.33 0.56
N GLN A 110 -12.80 -4.58 -0.07
CA GLN A 110 -11.46 -5.08 -0.37
C GLN A 110 -10.67 -5.39 0.90
N MET A 111 -10.79 -4.54 1.93
CA MET A 111 -10.16 -4.76 3.23
C MET A 111 -10.64 -6.06 3.88
N THR A 112 -11.95 -6.37 3.75
CA THR A 112 -12.52 -7.62 4.24
C THR A 112 -11.89 -8.83 3.54
N HIS A 113 -11.73 -8.78 2.22
CA HIS A 113 -11.09 -9.87 1.48
C HIS A 113 -9.60 -10.06 1.85
N ILE A 114 -8.87 -8.96 2.05
CA ILE A 114 -7.46 -9.00 2.48
C ILE A 114 -7.34 -9.54 3.90
N LYS A 115 -8.25 -9.15 4.80
CA LYS A 115 -8.36 -9.68 6.16
C LYS A 115 -8.57 -11.18 6.15
N ASP A 116 -9.55 -11.66 5.41
CA ASP A 116 -9.83 -13.09 5.29
C ASP A 116 -8.63 -13.85 4.73
N TYR A 117 -7.93 -13.27 3.75
CA TYR A 117 -6.72 -13.87 3.18
C TYR A 117 -5.63 -14.07 4.24
N TYR A 118 -5.28 -13.03 5.00
CA TYR A 118 -4.23 -13.13 6.02
C TYR A 118 -4.65 -13.98 7.22
N GLN A 119 -5.92 -13.95 7.62
CA GLN A 119 -6.44 -14.84 8.67
C GLN A 119 -6.31 -16.32 8.29
N ARG A 120 -6.55 -16.69 7.03
CA ARG A 120 -6.34 -18.07 6.54
C ARG A 120 -4.88 -18.51 6.58
N LEU A 121 -3.94 -17.56 6.53
CA LEU A 121 -2.51 -17.81 6.68
C LEU A 121 -2.05 -17.82 8.15
N GLY A 122 -2.96 -17.63 9.10
CA GLY A 122 -2.65 -17.53 10.52
C GLY A 122 -1.87 -16.26 10.88
N LYS A 123 -2.12 -15.17 10.16
CA LYS A 123 -1.49 -13.85 10.34
C LYS A 123 -2.41 -12.85 11.01
#